data_AF-A0A514XE54-F1
#
_entry.id   AF-A0A514XE54-F1
#
_cell.length_a   1.000
_cell.length_b   1.000
_cell.length_c   1.000
_cell.angle_alpha   90.00
_cell.angle_beta   90.00
_cell.angle_gamma   90.00
#
_symmetry.space_group_name_H-M   'P 1'
#
loop_
_entity.id
_entity.type
_entity.pdbx_description
1 polymer ?
#
loop_
_entity_poly.entity_id
_entity_poly.type
_entity_poly.pdbx_seq_one_letter_code
_entity_poly.pdbx_strand_id
1 'polypeptide(L)'
;MNRGWLVILAGCLILGFQNCSQTNLSAADFPSTSSHIVTPSVGGASDADESQTISALEIPVSGGVLSVDASTGRISLLGQNQQVLEESCLPAAEIAELQSYLKSSNICGKSVDASLQCAQVYSSGYASLIIGDQKMNLGESYDSCGRGFKDICGDQAQSFRGLVAYIQKNFHGLLCE
;
A
#
# COMPACT_ATOMS: atom_id res chain seq x y z
N MET A 1 -14.96 36.69 -47.07
CA MET A 1 -15.31 35.25 -46.99
C MET A 1 -14.69 34.52 -45.79
N ASN A 2 -14.27 35.17 -44.68
CA ASN A 2 -13.60 34.46 -43.55
C ASN A 2 -14.19 34.74 -42.15
N ARG A 3 -15.40 35.30 -42.01
CA ARG A 3 -15.97 35.62 -40.68
C ARG A 3 -16.82 34.51 -40.06
N GLY A 4 -17.20 33.48 -40.84
CA GLY A 4 -18.01 32.37 -40.35
C GLY A 4 -17.22 31.29 -39.60
N TRP A 5 -15.92 31.14 -39.88
CA TRP A 5 -15.10 30.06 -39.32
C TRP A 5 -14.71 30.30 -37.84
N LEU A 6 -14.56 31.56 -37.42
CA LEU A 6 -14.23 31.90 -36.03
C LEU A 6 -15.38 31.63 -35.05
N VAL A 7 -16.64 31.65 -35.51
CA VAL A 7 -17.81 31.43 -34.65
C VAL A 7 -18.00 29.94 -34.34
N ILE A 8 -17.64 29.06 -35.27
CA ILE A 8 -17.76 27.60 -35.10
C ILE A 8 -16.71 27.09 -34.09
N LEU A 9 -15.50 27.64 -34.09
CA LEU A 9 -14.42 27.24 -33.19
C LEU A 9 -14.67 27.65 -31.73
N ALA A 10 -15.33 28.79 -31.50
CA ALA A 10 -15.74 29.21 -30.16
C ALA A 10 -16.92 28.39 -29.60
N GLY A 11 -17.84 27.92 -30.46
CA GLY A 11 -18.98 27.08 -30.05
C GLY A 11 -18.57 25.68 -29.55
N CYS A 12 -17.55 25.07 -30.16
CA CYS A 12 -17.07 23.75 -29.74
C CYS A 12 -16.37 23.77 -28.37
N LEU A 13 -15.74 24.89 -27.98
CA LEU A 13 -15.10 25.04 -26.68
C LEU A 13 -16.12 25.18 -25.53
N ILE A 14 -17.30 25.74 -25.78
CA ILE A 14 -18.32 25.94 -24.73
C ILE A 14 -19.18 24.68 -24.52
N LEU A 15 -19.40 23.88 -25.56
CA LEU A 15 -20.16 22.63 -25.46
C LEU A 15 -19.34 21.44 -24.91
N GLY A 16 -18.00 21.51 -24.98
CA GLY A 16 -17.11 20.50 -24.37
C GLY A 16 -17.04 20.54 -22.83
N PHE A 17 -17.38 21.67 -22.20
CA PHE A 17 -17.35 21.82 -20.74
C PHE A 17 -18.67 21.49 -20.03
N GLN A 18 -19.78 21.31 -20.76
CA GLN A 18 -21.08 21.01 -20.14
C GLN A 18 -21.30 19.53 -19.82
N ASN A 19 -20.39 18.63 -20.26
CA ASN A 19 -20.47 17.19 -19.95
C ASN A 19 -19.57 16.73 -18.79
N CYS A 20 -18.87 17.66 -18.11
CA CYS A 20 -18.10 17.35 -16.90
C CYS A 20 -18.61 18.04 -15.62
N SER A 21 -19.70 18.84 -15.68
CA SER A 21 -20.22 19.55 -14.49
C SER A 21 -21.59 19.08 -13.97
N GLN A 22 -22.19 18.05 -14.58
CA GLN A 22 -23.34 17.36 -13.97
C GLN A 22 -22.98 15.93 -13.58
N THR A 23 -22.14 15.81 -12.56
CA THR A 23 -22.36 14.79 -11.54
C THR A 23 -23.13 15.46 -10.42
N ASN A 24 -24.40 15.08 -10.28
CA ASN A 24 -25.36 15.57 -9.29
C ASN A 24 -24.73 15.74 -7.89
N LEU A 25 -24.55 16.98 -7.45
CA LEU A 25 -24.62 17.34 -6.04
C LEU A 25 -26.10 17.42 -5.65
N SER A 26 -26.74 16.26 -5.54
CA SER A 26 -28.00 16.14 -4.79
C SER A 26 -27.66 16.23 -3.32
N ALA A 27 -27.89 17.41 -2.74
CA ALA A 27 -27.98 17.60 -1.31
C ALA A 27 -29.34 17.08 -0.81
N ALA A 28 -29.47 15.77 -0.68
CA ALA A 28 -30.47 15.07 0.13
C ALA A 28 -30.07 13.60 0.20
N ASP A 29 -30.07 13.04 1.41
CA ASP A 29 -29.61 11.70 1.79
C ASP A 29 -28.09 11.51 1.78
N PHE A 30 -27.46 11.99 2.86
CA PHE A 30 -26.21 11.42 3.33
C PHE A 30 -26.50 10.15 4.14
N PRO A 31 -26.29 8.93 3.63
CA PRO A 31 -25.71 7.91 4.46
C PRO A 31 -24.21 8.22 4.51
N SER A 32 -23.71 8.45 5.71
CA SER A 32 -22.28 8.58 6.01
C SER A 32 -21.57 7.26 5.71
N THR A 33 -21.33 6.96 4.43
CA THR A 33 -20.47 5.84 4.05
C THR A 33 -19.07 6.38 3.92
N SER A 34 -18.44 6.49 5.10
CA SER A 34 -17.00 6.41 5.32
C SER A 34 -16.28 5.80 4.12
N SER A 35 -15.50 6.61 3.39
CA SER A 35 -14.33 6.09 2.71
C SER A 35 -13.42 5.56 3.81
N HIS A 36 -13.60 4.29 4.14
CA HIS A 36 -12.68 3.51 4.95
C HIS A 36 -11.37 3.40 4.16
N ILE A 37 -10.57 4.46 4.18
CA ILE A 37 -9.14 4.27 4.36
C ILE A 37 -9.05 3.66 5.75
N VAL A 38 -9.01 2.33 5.83
CA VAL A 38 -8.62 1.66 7.06
C VAL A 38 -7.13 1.85 7.19
N THR A 39 -6.73 3.04 7.62
CA THR A 39 -5.53 3.17 8.41
C THR A 39 -5.89 2.53 9.76
N PRO A 40 -5.29 1.39 10.15
CA PRO A 40 -5.40 1.01 11.55
C PRO A 40 -4.83 2.16 12.37
N SER A 41 -5.69 2.74 13.19
CA SER A 41 -5.27 3.55 14.33
C SER A 41 -4.61 2.58 15.31
N VAL A 42 -3.30 2.36 15.15
CA VAL A 42 -2.48 1.85 16.24
C VAL A 42 -2.20 3.04 17.16
N GLY A 43 -3.22 3.41 17.92
CA GLY A 43 -3.22 4.66 18.68
C GLY A 43 -4.57 4.96 19.33
N GLY A 44 -5.15 3.98 20.01
CA GLY A 44 -6.34 4.18 20.82
C GLY A 44 -6.76 2.85 21.43
N ALA A 45 -6.68 2.76 22.76
CA ALA A 45 -7.18 1.62 23.50
C ALA A 45 -8.67 1.45 23.19
N SER A 46 -9.00 0.48 22.36
CA SER A 46 -10.34 -0.02 22.11
C SER A 46 -10.20 -1.49 21.82
N ASP A 47 -11.12 -2.25 22.41
CA ASP A 47 -11.01 -3.67 22.71
C ASP A 47 -10.39 -4.51 21.60
N ALA A 48 -9.43 -5.34 22.01
CA ALA A 48 -8.69 -6.25 21.16
C ALA A 48 -9.65 -7.17 20.39
N ASP A 49 -9.79 -6.90 19.09
CA ASP A 49 -10.22 -7.93 18.14
C ASP A 49 -9.04 -8.88 17.95
N GLU A 50 -9.13 -10.00 18.64
CA GLU A 50 -8.14 -11.05 18.71
C GLU A 50 -7.93 -11.64 17.31
N SER A 51 -6.68 -11.58 16.84
CA SER A 51 -6.16 -12.37 15.70
C SER A 51 -6.40 -11.84 14.28
N GLN A 52 -6.07 -10.57 14.02
CA GLN A 52 -5.68 -10.18 12.66
C GLN A 52 -4.33 -10.83 12.29
N THR A 53 -4.38 -11.97 11.60
CA THR A 53 -3.19 -12.68 11.11
C THR A 53 -2.70 -12.06 9.81
N ILE A 54 -1.39 -11.84 9.72
CA ILE A 54 -0.75 -11.41 8.48
C ILE A 54 -0.69 -12.62 7.55
N SER A 55 -1.38 -12.54 6.42
CA SER A 55 -1.47 -13.64 5.44
C SER A 55 -0.33 -13.60 4.43
N ALA A 56 0.05 -12.42 3.96
CA ALA A 56 1.09 -12.25 2.95
C ALA A 56 1.92 -10.98 3.13
N LEU A 57 3.13 -11.02 2.59
CA LEU A 57 4.06 -9.91 2.45
C LEU A 57 4.27 -9.63 0.96
N GLU A 58 3.88 -8.44 0.52
CA GLU A 58 4.06 -7.98 -0.86
C GLU A 58 5.28 -7.06 -0.98
N ILE A 59 6.19 -7.37 -1.89
CA ILE A 59 7.42 -6.61 -2.09
C ILE A 59 7.46 -6.08 -3.54
N PRO A 60 7.47 -4.76 -3.76
CA PRO A 60 7.52 -4.19 -5.10
C PRO A 60 8.89 -4.47 -5.75
N VAL A 61 8.87 -4.86 -7.02
CA VAL A 61 10.06 -5.09 -7.86
C VAL A 61 9.88 -4.52 -9.27
N SER A 62 10.97 -4.33 -10.00
CA SER A 62 10.96 -3.86 -11.39
C SER A 62 10.36 -4.91 -12.33
N GLY A 63 9.03 -4.98 -12.40
CA GLY A 63 8.31 -5.97 -13.22
C GLY A 63 7.02 -6.50 -12.59
N GLY A 64 6.76 -6.17 -11.32
CA GLY A 64 5.58 -6.65 -10.61
C GLY A 64 5.73 -6.56 -9.09
N VAL A 65 5.08 -7.48 -8.40
CA VAL A 65 5.12 -7.61 -6.94
C VAL A 65 5.48 -9.04 -6.60
N LEU A 66 6.44 -9.23 -5.70
CA LEU A 66 6.67 -10.53 -5.08
C LEU A 66 5.67 -10.69 -3.93
N SER A 67 4.76 -11.64 -4.05
CA SER A 67 3.83 -12.00 -2.99
C SER A 67 4.40 -13.19 -2.22
N VAL A 68 4.76 -12.97 -0.96
CA VAL A 68 5.30 -14.00 -0.06
C VAL A 68 4.21 -14.45 0.89
N ASP A 69 3.82 -15.72 0.81
CA ASP A 69 2.91 -16.33 1.79
C ASP A 69 3.64 -16.51 3.13
N ALA A 70 3.12 -15.87 4.19
CA ALA A 70 3.77 -15.86 5.49
C ALA A 70 3.79 -17.22 6.18
N SER A 71 2.89 -18.13 5.81
CA SER A 71 2.74 -19.45 6.42
C SER A 71 3.60 -20.50 5.72
N THR A 72 3.65 -20.47 4.39
CA THR A 72 4.33 -21.48 3.57
C THR A 72 5.69 -21.04 3.04
N GLY A 73 5.98 -19.73 3.04
CA GLY A 73 7.19 -19.18 2.46
C GLY A 73 7.23 -19.21 0.93
N ARG A 74 6.13 -19.56 0.25
CA ARG A 74 6.07 -19.44 -1.21
C ARG A 74 6.13 -17.98 -1.62
N ILE A 75 6.95 -17.70 -2.62
CA ILE A 75 7.10 -16.40 -3.24
C ILE A 75 6.55 -16.52 -4.67
N SER A 76 5.53 -15.74 -5.01
CA SER A 76 4.98 -15.67 -6.36
C SER A 76 5.23 -14.28 -6.93
N LEU A 77 5.85 -14.21 -8.12
CA LEU A 77 5.97 -12.97 -8.86
C LEU A 77 4.65 -12.68 -9.59
N LEU A 78 3.95 -11.65 -9.15
CA LEU A 78 2.67 -11.22 -9.72
C LEU A 78 2.89 -10.10 -10.76
N GLY A 79 2.40 -10.33 -11.98
CA GLY A 79 2.37 -9.34 -13.06
C GLY A 79 1.19 -8.36 -12.95
N GLN A 80 0.99 -7.54 -13.99
CA GLN A 80 -0.02 -6.46 -14.00
C GLN A 80 -1.48 -6.91 -13.80
N ASN A 81 -1.79 -8.19 -14.04
CA ASN A 81 -3.13 -8.76 -13.91
C ASN A 81 -3.23 -9.81 -12.79
N GLN A 82 -2.37 -9.73 -11.77
CA GLN A 82 -2.23 -10.75 -10.71
C GLN A 82 -1.93 -12.17 -11.22
N GLN A 83 -1.48 -12.28 -12.47
CA GLN A 83 -1.00 -13.54 -13.02
C GLN A 83 0.34 -13.89 -12.39
N VAL A 84 0.48 -15.14 -11.95
CA VAL A 84 1.75 -15.68 -11.44
C VAL A 84 2.69 -15.90 -12.63
N LEU A 85 3.81 -15.20 -12.64
CA LEU A 85 4.83 -15.28 -13.69
C LEU A 85 5.92 -16.29 -13.35
N GLU A 86 6.31 -16.35 -12.08
CA GLU A 86 7.38 -17.20 -11.56
C GLU A 86 7.10 -17.51 -10.09
N GLU A 87 7.55 -18.67 -9.63
CA GLU A 87 7.41 -19.10 -8.24
C GLU A 87 8.76 -19.54 -7.68
N SER A 88 8.97 -19.23 -6.41
CA SER A 88 10.14 -19.63 -5.63
C SER A 88 9.73 -19.90 -4.18
N CYS A 89 10.62 -20.48 -3.38
CA CYS A 89 10.34 -20.76 -1.98
C CYS A 89 11.44 -20.20 -1.08
N LEU A 90 11.03 -19.57 0.03
CA LEU A 90 11.93 -19.23 1.12
C LEU A 90 12.44 -20.52 1.79
N PRO A 91 13.73 -20.58 2.20
CA PRO A 91 14.18 -21.68 3.03
C PRO A 91 13.58 -21.60 4.43
N ALA A 92 13.55 -22.73 5.13
CA ALA A 92 12.82 -22.87 6.39
C ALA A 92 13.31 -21.91 7.51
N ALA A 93 14.59 -21.54 7.49
CA ALA A 93 15.16 -20.60 8.47
C ALA A 93 14.57 -19.19 8.29
N GLU A 94 14.48 -18.73 7.04
CA GLU A 94 13.95 -17.43 6.65
C GLU A 94 12.43 -17.37 6.85
N ILE A 95 11.71 -18.48 6.67
CA ILE A 95 10.27 -18.56 7.00
C ILE A 95 10.05 -18.34 8.50
N ALA A 96 10.83 -19.02 9.34
CA ALA A 96 10.73 -18.83 10.79
C ALA A 96 11.06 -17.39 11.21
N GLU A 97 12.06 -16.78 10.57
CA GLU A 97 12.43 -15.39 10.78
C GLU A 97 11.30 -14.44 10.36
N LEU A 98 10.75 -14.63 9.16
CA LEU A 98 9.61 -13.87 8.64
C LEU A 98 8.42 -13.93 9.61
N GLN A 99 8.02 -15.13 10.03
CA GLN A 99 6.93 -15.33 10.97
C GLN A 99 7.18 -14.67 12.32
N SER A 100 8.44 -14.56 12.76
CA SER A 100 8.81 -13.87 13.99
C SER A 100 8.56 -12.36 13.88
N TYR A 101 8.85 -11.76 12.72
CA TYR A 101 8.63 -10.34 12.46
C TYR A 101 7.16 -10.00 12.27
N LEU A 102 6.41 -10.87 11.60
CA LEU A 102 5.00 -10.67 11.26
C LEU A 102 4.03 -10.88 12.44
N LYS A 103 4.53 -11.02 13.67
CA LYS A 103 3.68 -10.92 14.85
C LYS A 103 3.20 -9.46 14.96
N SER A 104 1.88 -9.27 14.92
CA SER A 104 1.19 -7.98 14.84
C SER A 104 1.61 -6.94 15.90
N SER A 105 2.22 -7.36 17.00
CA SER A 105 2.78 -6.51 18.04
C SER A 105 3.97 -5.64 17.60
N ASN A 106 4.52 -5.87 16.41
CA ASN A 106 5.76 -5.20 15.97
C ASN A 106 5.54 -4.01 15.05
N ILE A 107 4.31 -3.56 14.79
CA ILE A 107 4.04 -2.45 13.86
C ILE A 107 3.83 -1.15 14.64
N CYS A 108 4.56 -0.09 14.28
CA CYS A 108 4.42 1.26 14.84
C CYS A 108 4.12 2.24 13.74
N GLY A 109 3.37 3.26 14.12
CA GLY A 109 3.21 4.44 13.30
C GLY A 109 3.84 5.67 13.93
N LYS A 110 4.11 6.68 13.11
CA LYS A 110 4.46 8.00 13.62
C LYS A 110 3.19 8.82 13.83
N SER A 111 2.94 9.23 15.06
CA SER A 111 1.92 10.25 15.34
C SER A 111 2.49 11.62 14.99
N VAL A 112 1.76 12.39 14.18
CA VAL A 112 2.15 13.74 13.77
C VAL A 112 1.11 14.70 14.31
N ASP A 113 1.56 15.75 14.99
CA ASP A 113 0.70 16.82 15.48
C ASP A 113 0.01 17.54 14.30
N ALA A 114 -1.30 17.73 14.40
CA ALA A 114 -2.10 18.44 13.41
C ALA A 114 -1.68 19.92 13.25
N SER A 115 -1.02 20.49 14.26
CA SER A 115 -0.53 21.88 14.25
C SER A 115 0.73 22.11 13.41
N LEU A 116 1.44 21.04 13.00
CA LEU A 116 2.65 21.13 12.19
C LEU A 116 2.34 21.34 10.71
N GLN A 117 2.95 22.38 10.13
CA GLN A 117 2.98 22.58 8.69
C GLN A 117 4.07 21.69 8.06
N CYS A 118 3.64 20.76 7.22
CA CYS A 118 4.50 19.75 6.60
C CYS A 118 4.55 19.99 5.09
N ALA A 119 5.75 19.92 4.50
CA ALA A 119 5.87 19.87 3.05
C ALA A 119 5.32 18.52 2.54
N GLN A 120 4.61 18.57 1.41
CA GLN A 120 4.10 17.39 0.71
C GLN A 120 5.27 16.68 0.00
N VAL A 121 5.89 15.75 0.71
CA VAL A 121 6.97 14.89 0.20
C VAL A 121 6.52 13.45 0.38
N TYR A 122 6.27 12.77 -0.73
CA TYR A 122 5.86 11.37 -0.71
C TYR A 122 7.09 10.45 -0.72
N SER A 123 7.09 9.46 0.16
CA SER A 123 8.06 8.35 0.18
C SER A 123 7.29 7.05 0.02
N SER A 124 7.63 6.26 -1.00
CA SER A 124 7.03 4.95 -1.22
C SER A 124 7.46 3.94 -0.15
N GLY A 125 6.56 3.02 0.20
CA GLY A 125 6.90 1.89 1.06
C GLY A 125 7.87 0.91 0.39
N TYR A 126 8.60 0.15 1.22
CA TYR A 126 9.53 -0.89 0.77
C TYR A 126 8.88 -2.27 0.70
N ALA A 127 7.76 -2.46 1.39
CA ALA A 127 6.96 -3.67 1.40
C ALA A 127 5.52 -3.35 1.81
N SER A 128 4.60 -4.29 1.64
CA SER A 128 3.23 -4.19 2.13
C SER A 128 2.81 -5.48 2.85
N LEU A 129 2.04 -5.35 3.91
CA LEU A 129 1.47 -6.47 4.66
C LEU A 129 0.01 -6.64 4.27
N ILE A 130 -0.41 -7.87 4.00
CA ILE A 130 -1.81 -8.24 3.80
C ILE A 130 -2.33 -8.81 5.12
N ILE A 131 -3.34 -8.14 5.69
CA ILE A 131 -3.91 -8.42 7.01
C ILE A 131 -5.42 -8.56 6.83
N GLY A 132 -5.92 -9.80 6.74
CA GLY A 132 -7.28 -10.05 6.26
C GLY A 132 -7.49 -9.44 4.87
N ASP A 133 -8.46 -8.55 4.74
CA ASP A 133 -8.77 -7.82 3.48
C ASP A 133 -8.03 -6.47 3.36
N GLN A 134 -7.14 -6.15 4.30
CA GLN A 134 -6.45 -4.87 4.35
C GLN A 134 -5.02 -4.99 3.87
N LYS A 135 -4.56 -3.95 3.17
CA LYS A 135 -3.17 -3.77 2.77
C LYS A 135 -2.55 -2.63 3.55
N MET A 136 -1.42 -2.89 4.19
CA MET A 136 -0.64 -1.89 4.92
C MET A 136 0.73 -1.70 4.29
N ASN A 137 1.03 -0.51 3.80
CA ASN A 137 2.35 -0.19 3.23
C ASN A 137 3.35 0.14 4.35
N LEU A 138 4.48 -0.56 4.37
CA LEU A 138 5.56 -0.36 5.33
C LEU A 138 6.60 0.63 4.81
N GLY A 139 6.95 1.61 5.64
CA GLY A 139 7.89 2.68 5.32
C GLY A 139 7.33 3.77 4.41
N GLU A 140 6.05 3.72 4.06
CA GLU A 140 5.38 4.75 3.28
C GLU A 140 5.19 6.03 4.12
N SER A 141 5.30 7.21 3.51
CA SER A 141 4.94 8.49 4.13
C SER A 141 4.37 9.44 3.08
N TYR A 142 3.33 10.18 3.45
CA TYR A 142 2.68 11.15 2.54
C TYR A 142 3.24 12.57 2.66
N ASP A 143 4.00 12.84 3.72
CA ASP A 143 4.61 14.14 3.92
C ASP A 143 5.98 14.07 4.60
N SER A 144 6.65 15.22 4.67
CA SER A 144 7.92 15.40 5.36
C SER A 144 7.85 15.21 6.88
N CYS A 145 6.65 15.26 7.48
CA CYS A 145 6.48 15.02 8.91
C CYS A 145 6.32 13.54 9.25
N GLY A 146 6.07 12.68 8.27
CA GLY A 146 5.85 11.25 8.48
C GLY A 146 4.38 10.87 8.66
N ARG A 147 3.42 11.67 8.18
CA ARG A 147 2.00 11.30 8.27
C ARG A 147 1.75 10.02 7.48
N GLY A 148 1.01 9.10 8.11
CA GLY A 148 0.71 7.79 7.55
C GLY A 148 1.86 6.79 7.66
N PHE A 149 3.02 7.19 8.20
CA PHE A 149 4.15 6.29 8.39
C PHE A 149 3.77 5.12 9.29
N LYS A 150 4.02 3.91 8.78
CA LYS A 150 3.89 2.63 9.49
C LYS A 150 5.06 1.74 9.15
N ASP A 151 5.64 1.09 10.14
CA ASP A 151 6.79 0.21 9.93
C ASP A 151 6.94 -0.80 11.08
N ILE A 152 7.83 -1.78 10.91
CA ILE A 152 8.29 -2.65 12.00
C ILE A 152 9.09 -1.82 13.01
N CYS A 153 8.90 -2.09 14.30
CA CYS A 153 9.51 -1.33 15.40
C CYS A 153 10.75 -1.99 15.98
N GLY A 154 11.53 -1.16 16.67
CA GLY A 154 12.65 -1.60 17.48
C GLY A 154 13.78 -2.18 16.65
N ASP A 155 14.57 -3.04 17.29
CA ASP A 155 15.79 -3.59 16.69
C ASP A 155 15.50 -4.54 15.52
N GLN A 156 14.27 -5.08 15.44
CA GLN A 156 13.84 -5.98 14.37
C GLN A 156 13.60 -5.28 13.04
N ALA A 157 13.39 -3.96 13.04
CA ALA A 157 13.09 -3.20 11.83
C ALA A 157 14.19 -3.32 10.77
N GLN A 158 15.45 -3.24 11.21
CA GLN A 158 16.60 -3.35 10.32
C GLN A 158 16.76 -4.76 9.76
N SER A 159 16.58 -5.78 10.61
CA SER A 159 16.67 -7.19 10.19
C SER A 159 15.55 -7.55 9.21
N PHE A 160 14.32 -7.12 9.47
CA PHE A 160 13.19 -7.32 8.55
C PHE A 160 13.43 -6.65 7.19
N ARG A 161 13.91 -5.40 7.16
CA ARG A 161 14.31 -4.72 5.91
C ARG A 161 15.43 -5.48 5.20
N GLY A 162 16.36 -6.07 5.95
CA GLY A 162 17.41 -6.95 5.43
C GLY A 162 16.84 -8.21 4.78
N LEU A 163 15.87 -8.86 5.41
CA LEU A 163 15.17 -10.02 4.86
C LEU A 163 14.41 -9.67 3.59
N VAL A 164 13.69 -8.54 3.56
CA VAL A 164 13.01 -8.04 2.34
C VAL A 164 14.01 -7.82 1.22
N ALA A 165 15.15 -7.16 1.50
CA ALA A 165 16.20 -6.94 0.51
C ALA A 165 16.85 -8.26 0.04
N TYR A 166 17.00 -9.24 0.94
CA TYR A 166 17.48 -10.58 0.60
C TYR A 166 16.52 -11.28 -0.36
N ILE A 167 15.21 -11.25 -0.09
CA ILE A 167 14.19 -11.84 -0.96
C ILE A 167 14.23 -11.19 -2.35
N GLN A 168 14.21 -9.85 -2.42
CA GLN A 168 14.27 -9.13 -3.70
C GLN A 168 15.51 -9.49 -4.52
N LYS A 169 16.66 -9.64 -3.87
CA LYS A 169 17.93 -9.89 -4.55
C LYS A 169 18.08 -11.34 -4.99
N ASN A 170 17.57 -12.30 -4.20
CA ASN A 170 17.84 -13.72 -4.41
C ASN A 170 16.66 -14.51 -4.97
N PHE A 171 15.49 -13.88 -5.18
CA PHE A 171 14.27 -14.52 -5.68
C PHE A 171 14.52 -15.56 -6.79
N HIS A 172 15.16 -15.18 -7.89
CA HIS A 172 15.43 -16.08 -9.02
C HIS A 172 16.37 -17.26 -8.73
N GLY A 173 17.09 -17.23 -7.60
CA GLY A 173 17.98 -18.31 -7.15
C GLY A 173 17.35 -19.23 -6.11
N LEU A 174 16.17 -18.89 -5.59
CA LEU A 174 15.46 -19.67 -4.60
C LEU A 174 14.66 -20.77 -5.27
N LEU A 175 14.85 -22.02 -4.82
CA LEU A 175 14.18 -23.20 -5.37
C LEU A 175 13.22 -23.77 -4.33
N CYS A 176 12.08 -24.26 -4.79
CA CYS A 176 11.19 -25.09 -4.00
C CYS A 176 11.70 -26.54 -4.01
N GLU A 177 11.92 -27.13 -2.83
CA GLU A 177 12.24 -28.55 -2.66
C GLU A 177 11.00 -29.45 -2.72
#